data_AF-X0T0T2-F1
#
_entry.id   AF-X0T0T2-F1
#
_cell.length_a   1.000
_cell.length_b   1.000
_cell.length_c   1.000
_cell.angle_alpha   90.00
_cell.angle_beta   90.00
_cell.angle_gamma   90.00
#
_symmetry.space_group_name_H-M   'P 1'
#
loop_
_entity.id
_entity.type
_entity.pdbx_description
1 polymer ?
#
loop_
_entity_poly.entity_id
_entity_poly.type
_entity_poly.pdbx_seq_one_letter_code
_entity_poly.pdbx_strand_id
1 'polypeptide(L)' 'MRAGGQAAARVLAEMVSSGADSRKALATALQLSKASVSRTVSGLLAHGLLKEGRKQADAGRGRRAISLR' A
#
# COMPACT_ATOMS: atom_id res chain seq x y z
N MET A 1 16.97 11.60 9.82
CA MET A 1 15.70 11.19 9.17
C MET A 1 16.00 10.11 8.10
N ARG A 2 15.92 8.80 8.41
CA ARG A 2 16.17 7.73 7.40
C ARG A 2 15.23 6.52 7.49
N ALA A 3 14.46 6.35 8.56
CA ALA A 3 13.58 5.20 8.74
C ALA A 3 12.40 5.14 7.75
N GLY A 4 11.92 6.29 7.25
CA GLY A 4 10.82 6.35 6.30
C GLY A 4 11.17 5.86 4.89
N GLY A 5 12.40 6.11 4.43
CA GLY A 5 12.84 5.77 3.06
C GLY A 5 12.93 4.27 2.81
N GLN A 6 13.43 3.49 3.78
CA GLN A 6 13.51 2.03 3.65
C GLN A 6 12.12 1.38 3.62
N ALA A 7 11.17 1.88 4.42
CA ALA A 7 9.80 1.39 4.41
C ALA A 7 9.10 1.66 3.08
N ALA A 8 9.30 2.84 2.49
CA ALA A 8 8.78 3.21 1.18
C ALA A 8 9.32 2.31 0.06
N ALA A 9 10.64 2.07 0.05
CA ALA A 9 11.28 1.18 -0.92
C ALA A 9 10.75 -0.26 -0.82
N ARG A 10 10.55 -0.79 0.40
CA ARG A 10 9.97 -2.11 0.62
C ARG A 10 8.53 -2.21 0.12
N VAL A 11 7.71 -1.19 0.36
CA VAL A 11 6.33 -1.14 -0.15
C VAL A 11 6.30 -1.18 -1.68
N LEU A 12 7.12 -0.36 -2.34
CA LEU A 12 7.21 -0.37 -3.81
C LEU A 12 7.72 -1.70 -4.37
N ALA A 13 8.78 -2.24 -3.77
CA ALA A 13 9.33 -3.54 -4.18
C ALA A 13 8.30 -4.66 -4.06
N GLU A 14 7.52 -4.67 -2.98
CA GLU A 14 6.45 -5.65 -2.77
C GLU A 14 5.32 -5.48 -3.80
N MET A 15 4.86 -4.25 -4.04
CA MET A 15 3.85 -3.97 -5.06
C MET A 15 4.26 -4.47 -6.45
N VAL A 16 5.54 -4.31 -6.82
CA VAL A 16 6.08 -4.78 -8.10
C VAL A 16 6.24 -6.30 -8.12
N SER A 17 6.70 -6.90 -7.02
CA SER A 17 7.05 -8.33 -6.99
C SER A 17 5.84 -9.24 -6.85
N SER A 18 4.87 -8.90 -6.00
CA SER A 18 3.70 -9.74 -5.71
C SER A 18 2.41 -9.24 -6.36
N GLY A 19 2.41 -8.04 -6.94
CA GLY A 19 1.20 -7.40 -7.43
C GLY A 19 0.24 -6.98 -6.31
N ALA A 20 0.72 -6.89 -5.05
CA ALA A 20 -0.09 -6.47 -3.91
C ALA A 20 -0.60 -5.04 -4.09
N ASP A 21 -1.83 -4.90 -4.58
CA ASP A 21 -2.39 -3.61 -4.98
C ASP A 21 -3.23 -2.95 -3.89
N SER A 22 -3.24 -3.45 -2.65
CA SER A 22 -4.01 -2.84 -1.56
C SER A 22 -3.19 -2.67 -0.29
N ARG A 23 -3.52 -1.63 0.50
CA ARG A 23 -2.89 -1.39 1.81
C ARG A 23 -2.99 -2.59 2.77
N LYS A 24 -4.06 -3.40 2.64
CA LYS A 24 -4.23 -4.63 3.44
C LYS A 24 -3.26 -5.71 2.97
N ALA A 25 -3.22 -5.97 1.66
CA ALA A 25 -2.30 -6.95 1.08
C ALA A 25 -0.84 -6.62 1.44
N LEU A 26 -0.45 -5.35 1.31
CA LEU A 26 0.88 -4.87 1.69
C LEU A 26 1.18 -5.03 3.19
N ALA A 27 0.22 -4.77 4.07
CA ALA A 27 0.39 -4.97 5.50
C ALA A 27 0.60 -6.44 5.85
N THR A 28 -0.14 -7.34 5.21
CA THR A 28 0.00 -8.79 5.39
C THR A 28 1.35 -9.27 4.84
N ALA A 29 1.69 -8.91 3.60
CA ALA A 29 2.92 -9.36 2.94
C ALA A 29 4.18 -8.88 3.67
N LEU A 30 4.21 -7.61 4.07
CA LEU A 30 5.36 -7.01 4.76
C LEU A 30 5.37 -7.24 6.28
N GLN A 31 4.34 -7.91 6.82
CA GLN A 31 4.11 -8.08 8.27
C GLN A 31 4.20 -6.75 9.04
N LEU A 32 3.70 -5.68 8.45
CA LEU A 32 3.70 -4.33 9.03
C LEU A 32 2.32 -3.98 9.58
N SER A 33 2.30 -3.11 10.59
CA SER A 33 1.03 -2.57 11.06
C SER A 33 0.34 -1.75 9.96
N LYS A 34 -0.99 -1.86 9.89
CA LYS A 34 -1.81 -1.12 8.91
C LYS A 34 -1.58 0.40 8.99
N ALA A 35 -1.36 0.93 10.19
CA ALA A 35 -1.05 2.34 10.39
C ALA A 35 0.31 2.73 9.77
N SER A 36 1.33 1.88 9.90
CA SER A 36 2.63 2.09 9.28
C SER A 36 2.53 2.10 7.77
N VAL A 37 1.88 1.09 7.18
CA VAL A 37 1.63 1.01 5.73
C VAL A 37 0.83 2.23 5.27
N SER A 38 -0.19 2.64 6.01
CA SER A 38 -1.00 3.82 5.67
C SER A 38 -0.16 5.10 5.59
N ARG A 39 0.72 5.35 6.57
CA ARG A 39 1.62 6.51 6.54
C ARG A 39 2.58 6.45 5.36
N THR A 40 3.19 5.30 5.13
CA THR A 40 4.15 5.10 4.02
C THR A 40 3.48 5.31 2.66
N VAL A 41 2.33 4.66 2.43
CA VAL A 41 1.57 4.80 1.18
C VAL A 41 1.09 6.24 1.00
N SER A 42 0.65 6.91 2.07
CA SER A 42 0.25 8.33 1.98
C SER A 42 1.42 9.23 1.56
N GLY A 43 2.62 8.96 2.08
CA GLY A 43 3.84 9.64 1.62
C GLY A 43 4.12 9.38 0.14
N LEU A 44 4.03 8.12 -0.30
CA LEU A 44 4.24 7.74 -1.70
C LEU A 44 3.22 8.39 -2.66
N LEU A 45 1.95 8.47 -2.26
CA LEU A 45 0.90 9.17 -3.00
C LEU A 45 1.18 10.69 -3.07
N ALA A 46 1.57 11.31 -1.96
CA ALA A 46 1.88 12.73 -1.90
C ALA A 46 3.09 13.11 -2.78
N HIS A 47 4.06 12.21 -2.91
CA HIS A 47 5.21 12.37 -3.80
C HIS A 47 4.94 11.95 -5.25
N GLY A 48 3.72 11.53 -5.59
CA GLY A 48 3.34 11.13 -6.95
C GLY A 48 3.95 9.80 -7.41
N LEU A 49 4.52 9.02 -6.50
CA LEU A 49 5.13 7.71 -6.78
C LEU A 49 4.09 6.58 -6.86
N LEU A 50 2.90 6.81 -6.31
CA LEU A 50 1.74 5.93 -6.42
C LEU A 50 0.52 6.75 -6.83
N LYS A 51 -0.49 6.05 -7.37
CA LYS A 51 -1.82 6.56 -7.66
C LYS A 51 -2.87 5.65 -7.03
N GLU A 52 -3.91 6.23 -6.48
CA GLU A 52 -5.08 5.46 -6.06
C GLU A 52 -5.90 5.09 -7.31
N GLY A 53 -6.12 3.79 -7.51
CA GLY A 53 -7.01 3.24 -8.51
C GLY A 53 -8.47 3.23 -8.06
N ARG A 54 -9.34 2.73 -8.93
CA ARG A 54 -10.77 2.52 -8.59
C ARG A 54 -10.89 1.57 -7.40
N LYS A 55 -11.93 1.76 -6.58
CA LYS A 55 -12.29 0.84 -5.49
C LYS A 55 -12.42 -0.57 -6.08
N GLN A 56 -11.67 -1.53 -5.54
CA GLN A 56 -11.84 -2.93 -5.89
C GLN A 56 -13.23 -3.37 -5.43
N ALA A 57 -13.99 -3.95 -6.34
CA ALA A 57 -15.26 -4.59 -6.03
C ALA A 57 -14.97 -5.96 -5.42
N ASP A 58 -14.65 -5.97 -4.12
CA ASP A 58 -14.62 -7.21 -3.36
C ASP A 58 -16.08 -7.69 -3.22
N ALA A 59 -16.36 -8.94 -3.60
CA ALA A 59 -17.71 -9.51 -3.62
C ALA A 59 -18.27 -9.84 -2.21
N GLY A 60 -17.51 -9.56 -1.15
CA GLY A 60 -17.89 -9.78 0.23
C GLY A 60 -18.55 -8.58 0.93
N ARG A 61 -19.34 -8.87 1.98
CA ARG A 61 -19.94 -7.86 2.87
C ARG A 61 -18.83 -7.17 3.69
N GLY A 62 -18.32 -6.03 3.22
CA GLY A 62 -17.24 -5.28 3.88
C GLY A 62 -16.86 -3.96 3.19
N ARG A 63 -15.96 -3.17 3.80
CA ARG A 63 -15.46 -1.91 3.23
C ARG A 63 -14.57 -2.20 2.02
N ARG A 64 -14.98 -1.73 0.84
CA ARG A 64 -14.22 -1.86 -0.41
C ARG A 64 -12.78 -1.34 -0.26
N ALA A 65 -11.80 -2.16 -0.65
CA ALA A 65 -10.40 -1.76 -0.70
C ALA A 65 -10.16 -0.80 -1.87
N ILE A 66 -9.23 0.13 -1.71
CA ILE A 66 -8.77 1.03 -2.78
C ILE A 66 -7.50 0.41 -3.36
N SER A 67 -7.50 0.17 -4.67
CA SER A 67 -6.30 -0.29 -5.37
C SER A 67 -5.23 0.81 -5.42
N LEU A 68 -3.96 0.42 -5.39
CA LEU A 68 -2.78 1.27 -5.52
C LEU A 68 -2.05 0.85 -6.80
N ARG A 69 -1.61 1.81 -7.60
CA ARG A 69 -0.98 1.61 -8.91
C ARG A 69 0.14 2.60 -9.16
#